data_AF-A0A928GDS7-F1
#
_entry.id   AF-A0A928GDS7-F1
#
_cell.length_a   1.000
_cell.length_b   1.000
_cell.length_c   1.000
_cell.angle_alpha   90.00
_cell.angle_beta   90.00
_cell.angle_gamma   90.00
#
_symmetry.space_group_name_H-M   'P 1'
#
loop_
_entity.id
_entity.type
_entity.pdbx_description
1 polymer ?
#
loop_
_entity_poly.entity_id
_entity_poly.type
_entity_poly.pdbx_seq_one_letter_code
_entity_poly.pdbx_strand_id
1 'polypeptide(L)' 'METKEIICLDVKTVPAFDIETHMPHTAYTVSCMLNGVFAIASGWVLRDAIELFRQLYCINENVAIRLTRPFRPQKSQNH' A
#
# COMPACT_ATOMS: atom_id res chain seq x y z
N MET A 1 -28.66 -0.08 7.90
CA MET A 1 -27.41 -0.35 7.17
C MET A 1 -26.29 0.07 8.09
N GLU A 2 -25.55 -0.87 8.69
CA GLU A 2 -24.38 -0.53 9.49
C GLU A 2 -23.32 0.09 8.58
N THR A 3 -22.88 1.31 8.92
CA THR A 3 -21.75 1.96 8.29
C THR A 3 -20.49 1.14 8.59
N LYS A 4 -20.02 0.38 7.60
CA LYS A 4 -18.68 -0.21 7.64
C LYS A 4 -17.65 0.92 7.71
N GLU A 5 -16.73 0.83 8.67
CA GLU A 5 -15.56 1.70 8.71
C GLU A 5 -14.76 1.52 7.40
N ILE A 6 -14.32 2.64 6.82
CA ILE A 6 -13.58 2.65 5.55
C ILE A 6 -12.21 3.27 5.78
N ILE A 7 -11.17 2.52 5.44
CA ILE A 7 -9.79 3.02 5.40
C ILE A 7 -9.41 3.27 3.94
N CYS A 8 -8.95 4.48 3.66
CA CYS A 8 -8.42 4.84 2.34
C CYS A 8 -6.89 4.77 2.36
N LEU A 9 -6.31 3.99 1.46
CA LEU A 9 -4.86 3.82 1.31
C LEU A 9 -4.36 4.56 0.08
N ASP A 10 -3.35 5.40 0.28
CA ASP A 10 -2.53 5.91 -0.80
C ASP A 10 -1.58 4.82 -1.28
N VAL A 11 -1.40 4.74 -2.60
CA VAL A 11 -0.53 3.74 -3.22
C VAL A 11 0.54 4.42 -4.05
N LYS A 12 1.78 3.97 -3.88
CA LYS A 12 2.93 4.36 -4.70
C LYS A 12 3.70 3.10 -5.11
N THR A 13 4.38 3.18 -6.24
CA THR A 13 5.34 2.17 -6.67
C THR A 13 6.75 2.69 -6.43
N VAL A 14 7.64 1.84 -5.94
CA VAL A 14 9.05 2.18 -5.72
C VAL A 14 9.94 1.17 -6.45
N PRO A 15 11.03 1.62 -7.10
CA PRO A 15 12.03 0.70 -7.64
C PRO A 15 12.60 -0.18 -6.54
N ALA A 16 12.75 -1.47 -6.82
CA ALA A 16 13.27 -2.46 -5.89
C ALA A 16 14.21 -3.42 -6.62
N PHE A 17 14.99 -4.21 -5.88
CA PHE A 17 15.87 -5.22 -6.42
C PHE A 17 15.57 -6.56 -5.75
N ASP A 18 15.21 -7.57 -6.53
CA ASP A 18 14.95 -8.92 -6.04
C ASP A 18 16.27 -9.66 -5.88
N ILE A 19 16.58 -10.06 -4.65
CA ILE A 19 17.82 -10.75 -4.29
C ILE A 19 17.82 -12.23 -4.66
N GLU A 20 16.65 -12.84 -4.85
CA GLU A 20 16.54 -14.24 -5.25
C GLU A 20 16.77 -14.35 -6.76
N THR A 21 16.10 -13.51 -7.55
CA THR A 21 16.22 -13.53 -9.02
C THR A 21 17.36 -12.66 -9.55
N HIS A 22 17.96 -11.81 -8.71
CA HIS A 22 18.99 -10.83 -9.09
C HIS A 22 18.54 -9.88 -10.21
N MET A 23 17.27 -9.47 -10.22
CA MET A 23 16.71 -8.58 -11.25
C MET A 23 16.09 -7.32 -10.64
N PRO A 24 16.08 -6.18 -11.39
CA PRO A 24 15.26 -5.03 -11.03
C PRO A 24 13.79 -5.41 -10.97
N HIS A 25 13.10 -4.89 -9.96
CA HIS A 25 11.67 -5.06 -9.78
C HIS A 25 11.05 -3.73 -9.29
N THR A 26 9.79 -3.76 -8.92
CA THR A 26 8.98 -2.61 -8.52
C THR A 26 8.09 -3.09 -7.39
N ALA A 27 8.30 -2.56 -6.20
CA ALA A 27 7.45 -2.85 -5.05
C ALA A 27 6.29 -1.85 -4.99
N TYR A 28 5.17 -2.30 -4.44
CA TYR A 28 4.01 -1.47 -4.14
C TYR A 28 4.04 -1.10 -2.67
N THR A 29 3.91 0.19 -2.38
CA THR A 29 3.81 0.72 -1.03
C THR A 29 2.41 1.30 -0.84
N VAL A 30 1.74 0.87 0.22
CA VAL A 30 0.45 1.41 0.66
C VAL A 30 0.63 2.16 1.97
N SER A 31 -0.06 3.30 2.12
CA SER A 31 0.04 4.10 3.35
C SER A 31 -1.22 4.90 3.64
N CYS A 32 -1.48 5.18 4.92
CA CYS A 32 -2.47 6.16 5.35
C CYS A 32 -2.18 6.66 6.78
N MET A 33 -2.98 7.61 7.27
CA MET A 33 -2.98 7.99 8.68
C MET A 33 -4.01 7.15 9.44
N LEU A 34 -3.57 6.36 10.42
CA LEU A 34 -4.42 5.60 11.33
C LEU A 34 -4.26 6.14 12.75
N ASN A 35 -5.34 6.68 13.34
CA ASN A 35 -5.34 7.18 14.72
C ASN A 35 -4.18 8.13 15.05
N GLY A 36 -3.80 9.01 14.11
CA GLY A 36 -2.69 9.96 14.25
C GLY A 36 -1.29 9.37 14.00
N VAL A 37 -1.19 8.09 13.65
CA VAL A 37 0.06 7.41 13.30
C VAL A 37 0.14 7.17 11.80
N PHE A 38 1.31 7.43 11.20
CA PHE A 38 1.55 7.11 9.81
C PHE A 38 1.74 5.59 9.66
N ALA A 39 0.79 4.95 8.98
CA ALA A 39 0.78 3.53 8.73
C ALA A 39 1.26 3.25 7.30
N ILE A 40 2.14 2.25 7.12
CA ILE A 40 2.77 1.94 5.83
C ILE A 40 3.10 0.44 5.73
N ALA A 41 2.94 -0.13 4.54
CA ALA A 41 3.41 -1.47 4.22
C ALA A 41 3.84 -1.54 2.75
N SER A 42 4.78 -2.43 2.45
CA SER A 42 5.30 -2.65 1.09
C SER A 42 5.31 -4.12 0.74
N GLY A 43 5.00 -4.44 -0.52
CA GLY A 43 5.02 -5.81 -1.05
C GLY A 43 5.37 -5.83 -2.53
N TRP A 44 5.81 -6.99 -3.04
CA TRP A 44 6.17 -7.16 -4.46
C TRP A 44 4.98 -6.94 -5.39
N VAL A 45 3.78 -7.33 -4.95
CA VAL A 45 2.52 -6.98 -5.61
C VAL A 45 1.61 -6.19 -4.67
N LEU A 46 0.70 -5.41 -5.25
CA LEU A 46 -0.23 -4.57 -4.50
C LEU A 46 -1.09 -5.35 -3.50
N ARG A 47 -1.48 -6.58 -3.83
CA ARG A 47 -2.25 -7.45 -2.93
C ARG A 47 -1.48 -7.72 -1.65
N ASP A 48 -0.24 -8.16 -1.76
CA ASP A 48 0.62 -8.48 -0.63
C ASP A 48 0.87 -7.24 0.25
N ALA A 49 1.06 -6.08 -0.37
CA ALA A 49 1.19 -4.82 0.37
C ALA A 49 -0.07 -4.51 1.20
N ILE A 50 -1.27 -4.74 0.66
CA ILE A 50 -2.54 -4.56 1.37
C ILE A 50 -2.73 -5.61 2.46
N GLU A 51 -2.44 -6.88 2.18
CA GLU A 51 -2.56 -7.97 3.15
C GLU A 51 -1.61 -7.77 4.33
N LEU A 52 -0.36 -7.42 4.04
CA LEU A 52 0.63 -7.07 5.06
C LEU A 52 0.18 -5.85 5.88
N PHE A 53 -0.36 -4.81 5.22
CA PHE A 53 -0.92 -3.66 5.91
C PHE A 53 -2.02 -4.06 6.89
N ARG A 54 -2.94 -4.95 6.50
CA ARG A 54 -3.99 -5.44 7.40
C ARG A 54 -3.44 -6.15 8.62
N GLN A 55 -2.43 -6.99 8.41
CA GLN A 55 -1.80 -7.77 9.49
C GLN A 55 -1.04 -6.86 10.46
N LEU A 56 -0.22 -5.94 9.96
CA LEU A 56 0.60 -5.03 10.77
C LEU A 56 -0.24 -4.10 11.65
N TYR A 57 -1.40 -3.66 11.14
CA TYR A 57 -2.27 -2.70 11.83
C TYR A 57 -3.55 -3.32 12.39
N CYS A 58 -3.62 -4.65 12.49
CA CYS A 58 -4.74 -5.41 13.05
C CYS A 58 -6.11 -5.01 12.47
N ILE A 59 -6.18 -4.74 11.16
CA ILE A 59 -7.40 -4.27 10.50
C ILE A 59 -8.33 -5.45 10.26
N ASN A 60 -9.46 -5.44 10.97
CA ASN A 60 -10.51 -6.46 10.91
C ASN A 60 -11.10 -6.61 9.48
N GLU A 61 -11.62 -7.80 9.16
CA GLU A 61 -12.35 -8.10 7.93
C GLU A 61 -13.56 -7.19 7.66
N ASN A 62 -14.18 -6.67 8.72
CA ASN A 62 -15.33 -5.77 8.67
C ASN A 62 -14.98 -4.35 8.22
N VAL A 63 -13.70 -3.97 8.29
CA VAL A 63 -13.21 -2.67 7.80
C VAL A 63 -12.92 -2.78 6.31
N ALA A 64 -13.56 -1.92 5.53
CA ALA A 64 -13.36 -1.89 4.08
C ALA A 64 -12.11 -1.08 3.74
N ILE A 65 -11.21 -1.67 2.97
CA ILE A 65 -10.05 -0.96 2.41
C ILE A 65 -10.40 -0.45 1.02
N ARG A 66 -10.18 0.85 0.80
CA ARG A 66 -10.28 1.49 -0.51
C ARG A 66 -8.94 2.09 -0.88
N LEU A 67 -8.62 2.07 -2.17
CA LEU A 67 -7.41 2.74 -2.66
C LEU A 67 -7.78 4.15 -3.12
N THR A 68 -7.01 5.14 -2.70
CA THR A 68 -7.16 6.51 -3.19
C THR A 68 -6.71 6.54 -4.66
N ARG A 69 -7.62 6.91 -5.57
CA ARG A 69 -7.29 7.16 -6.98
C ARG A 69 -7.03 8.66 -7.19
N PRO A 70 -6.17 9.05 -8.14
CA PRO A 70 -5.41 8.21 -9.07
C PRO A 70 -4.13 7.65 -8.46
N PHE A 71 -3.75 6.41 -8.84
CA PHE A 71 -2.39 5.92 -8.65
C PHE A 71 -1.46 6.94 -9.29
N ARG A 72 -0.62 7.62 -8.50
CA ARG A 72 0.42 8.48 -9.07
C ARG A 72 1.60 7.57 -9.40
N PRO A 73 1.82 7.17 -10.67
CA PRO A 73 3.13 6.67 -11.04
C PRO A 73 4.15 7.73 -10.59
N GLN A 74 5.24 7.29 -9.98
CA GLN A 74 6.33 8.19 -9.64
C GLN A 74 6.78 8.80 -10.97
N LYS A 75 6.45 10.08 -11.21
CA LYS A 75 6.92 10.79 -12.40
C LYS A 75 8.44 10.61 -12.42
N SER A 76 8.96 10.04 -13.49
CA SER A 76 10.38 10.15 -13.83
C SER A 76 10.72 11.63 -13.77
N GLN A 77 11.56 12.03 -12.81
CA GLN A 77 12.23 13.32 -12.87
C GLN A 77 13.14 13.28 -14.09
N ASN A 78 12.64 13.76 -15.22
CA ASN A 78 13.43 14.22 -16.35
C ASN A 78 12.90 15.59 -16.73
N HIS A 79 13.52 16.63 -16.18
CA HIS A 79 14.00 17.77 -16.96
C HIS A 79 14.97 18.63 -16.13
#